data_AF-A0A0F5IKJ2-F1
#
_entry.id   AF-A0A0F5IKJ2-F1
#
_cell.length_a   1.000
_cell.length_b   1.000
_cell.length_c   1.000
_cell.angle_alpha   90.00
_cell.angle_beta   90.00
_cell.angle_gamma   90.00
#
_symmetry.space_group_name_H-M   'P 1'
#
loop_
_entity.id
_entity.type
_entity.pdbx_description
1 polymer ?
#
loop_
_entity_poly.entity_id
_entity_poly.type
_entity_poly.pdbx_seq_one_letter_code
_entity_poly.pdbx_strand_id
1 'polypeptide(L)'
;MKNYHLFAAVALIAMAGCSQNEITDVSPDANPVVGFDIYTGGQTKGLITNTDGNGVTATGIQTTGFGILAYYTGQTAWGADGSFTPNFMWNQEVGYSGGWTYTPVKYWPNTTGDKVSFFAYAPYSSSQVGGSETFGIKLPANTAMTKPTIEFKLNDAAKDMVDLVAGFQKDQEKRTATVGFDLKHLLSRVEFKAKLDASIDSKTHVFITNMRILGKDANGDGANQAAANGASKFYEKATYDWSADTWETPTSKQALYLITGVLNTKAASGVGGYNATSVEVTSTEEAAPTKLFKNDEYLFLIPPANETGISSANDVRVQVDYDIVTVDDQVAGGNTLSSTMATVSLNNGTLQKGKAYEYILTIGLTKVEVTADVTEWETPDKVTIPSVDAAANTEAINTAIGELNTIKHDNINCNYFVVNIADTYSIGSLELSGATVGNFVSGDKIELNFKSSSTTGSVTAPGGWSATSALVGSVGKVILTKD
;
A
#
# COMPACT_ATOMS: atom_id res chain seq x y z
N MET A 1 26.01 16.55 -60.31
CA MET A 1 24.91 16.24 -59.37
C MET A 1 25.31 14.99 -58.59
N LYS A 2 25.53 15.14 -57.27
CA LYS A 2 24.88 14.39 -56.15
C LYS A 2 25.07 12.86 -56.22
N ASN A 3 25.55 12.12 -55.22
CA ASN A 3 25.78 12.36 -53.80
C ASN A 3 26.77 11.30 -53.28
N TYR A 4 27.56 11.68 -52.27
CA TYR A 4 28.32 10.76 -51.43
C TYR A 4 27.38 10.04 -50.46
N HIS A 5 27.52 8.72 -50.32
CA HIS A 5 27.06 8.00 -49.14
C HIS A 5 28.19 7.10 -48.65
N LEU A 6 29.06 7.71 -47.83
CA LEU A 6 30.01 7.02 -46.98
C LEU A 6 29.20 6.30 -45.90
N PHE A 7 29.24 4.98 -45.90
CA PHE A 7 28.74 4.16 -44.79
C PHE A 7 29.58 4.45 -43.54
N ALA A 8 29.02 5.18 -42.58
CA ALA A 8 29.58 5.30 -41.24
C ALA A 8 28.97 4.20 -40.37
N ALA A 9 29.71 3.11 -40.18
CA ALA A 9 29.42 2.10 -39.18
C ALA A 9 29.60 2.73 -37.78
N VAL A 10 28.54 2.78 -36.98
CA VAL A 10 28.61 3.18 -35.58
C VAL A 10 29.05 1.94 -34.79
N ALA A 11 30.29 1.98 -34.28
CA ALA A 11 30.84 0.95 -33.43
C ALA A 11 30.19 1.00 -32.03
N LEU A 12 29.47 -0.06 -31.67
CA LEU A 12 29.07 -0.36 -30.29
C LEU A 12 30.33 -0.78 -29.51
N ILE A 13 30.77 0.05 -28.57
CA ILE A 13 31.80 -0.35 -27.60
C ILE A 13 31.10 -1.15 -26.50
N ALA A 14 31.15 -2.47 -26.63
CA ALA A 14 30.83 -3.39 -25.55
C ALA A 14 32.04 -3.44 -24.58
N MET A 15 31.93 -2.80 -23.41
CA MET A 15 32.91 -2.99 -22.34
C MET A 15 32.56 -4.25 -21.55
N ALA A 16 33.02 -5.40 -22.06
CA ALA A 16 33.18 -6.63 -21.28
C ALA A 16 34.56 -6.57 -20.61
N GLY A 17 34.59 -6.39 -19.29
CA GLY A 17 35.83 -6.38 -18.52
C GLY A 17 36.36 -7.80 -18.29
N CYS A 18 37.54 -8.11 -18.85
CA CYS A 18 38.48 -9.09 -18.29
C CYS A 18 39.92 -8.80 -18.77
N SER A 19 40.78 -8.51 -17.78
CA SER A 19 42.24 -8.56 -17.72
C SER A 19 43.12 -7.48 -18.36
N GLN A 20 43.74 -6.73 -17.43
CA GLN A 20 45.08 -6.14 -17.38
C GLN A 20 45.50 -5.00 -18.34
N ASN A 21 45.66 -3.83 -17.70
CA ASN A 21 46.57 -2.73 -17.98
C ASN A 21 46.56 -2.13 -19.40
N GLU A 22 45.56 -1.30 -19.64
CA GLU A 22 45.72 -0.11 -20.45
C GLU A 22 45.28 1.09 -19.59
N ILE A 23 46.23 1.94 -19.20
CA ILE A 23 45.94 3.26 -18.64
C ILE A 23 45.36 4.07 -19.79
N THR A 24 44.03 4.09 -19.89
CA THR A 24 43.37 5.25 -20.48
C THR A 24 43.49 6.34 -19.43
N ASP A 25 44.48 7.21 -19.62
CA ASP A 25 44.54 8.52 -18.98
C ASP A 25 43.22 9.22 -19.29
N VAL A 26 42.22 9.08 -18.41
CA VAL A 26 41.11 10.01 -18.34
C VAL A 26 41.79 11.30 -17.93
N SER A 27 41.93 12.24 -18.88
CA SER A 27 42.43 13.58 -18.56
C SER A 27 41.78 14.04 -17.25
N PRO A 28 42.54 14.51 -16.24
CA PRO A 28 41.98 15.02 -14.99
C PRO A 28 40.93 16.13 -15.23
N ASP A 29 40.97 16.75 -16.42
CA ASP A 29 40.10 17.83 -16.86
C ASP A 29 38.82 17.37 -17.59
N ALA A 30 38.63 16.07 -17.83
CA ALA A 30 37.39 15.56 -18.42
C ALA A 30 36.29 15.43 -17.34
N ASN A 31 35.14 16.09 -17.54
CA ASN A 31 34.00 15.94 -16.65
C ASN A 31 33.49 14.49 -16.72
N PRO A 32 33.29 13.79 -15.58
CA PRO A 32 32.71 12.45 -15.61
C PRO A 32 31.27 12.52 -16.10
N VAL A 33 30.85 11.45 -16.79
CA VAL A 33 29.46 11.23 -17.16
C VAL A 33 28.62 11.06 -15.89
N VAL A 34 27.42 11.65 -15.88
CA VAL A 34 26.43 11.38 -14.83
C VAL A 34 25.84 9.99 -15.06
N GLY A 35 26.18 9.02 -14.23
CA GLY A 35 25.57 7.68 -14.25
C GLY A 35 24.45 7.55 -13.22
N PHE A 36 23.51 6.64 -13.46
CA PHE A 36 22.39 6.36 -12.56
C PHE A 36 22.35 4.90 -12.15
N ASP A 37 21.86 4.68 -10.94
CA ASP A 37 21.51 3.36 -10.45
C ASP A 37 20.22 3.43 -9.64
N ILE A 38 19.52 2.31 -9.57
CA ILE A 38 18.31 2.18 -8.76
C ILE A 38 18.53 1.04 -7.80
N TYR A 39 18.48 1.36 -6.52
CA TYR A 39 18.23 0.35 -5.51
C TYR A 39 16.72 0.16 -5.42
N THR A 40 16.24 -0.89 -6.09
CA THR A 40 14.93 -1.40 -5.77
C THR A 40 15.12 -2.42 -4.64
N GLY A 41 14.62 -2.15 -3.43
CA GLY A 41 14.36 -3.26 -2.50
C GLY A 41 13.59 -4.36 -3.23
N GLY A 42 13.66 -5.62 -2.80
CA GLY A 42 13.14 -6.77 -3.57
C GLY A 42 11.69 -6.63 -4.10
N GLN A 43 10.91 -5.71 -3.52
CA GLN A 43 9.50 -5.44 -3.81
C GLN A 43 9.18 -4.03 -4.36
N THR A 44 10.15 -3.12 -4.58
CA THR A 44 9.90 -1.81 -5.24
C THR A 44 9.98 -1.87 -6.77
N LYS A 45 9.79 -3.08 -7.30
CA LYS A 45 9.64 -3.32 -8.73
C LYS A 45 8.27 -2.79 -9.11
N GLY A 46 8.16 -1.49 -9.41
CA GLY A 46 6.93 -0.83 -9.86
C GLY A 46 6.15 -1.77 -10.77
N LEU A 47 5.14 -2.41 -10.19
CA LEU A 47 4.44 -3.51 -10.83
C LEU A 47 3.42 -2.86 -11.76
N ILE A 48 3.50 -3.18 -13.05
CA ILE A 48 2.37 -2.94 -13.93
C ILE A 48 1.48 -4.17 -13.81
N THR A 49 0.22 -3.98 -13.46
CA THR A 49 -0.77 -5.08 -13.33
C THR A 49 -1.00 -5.86 -14.63
N ASN A 50 -0.54 -5.33 -15.76
CA ASN A 50 -0.44 -6.09 -17.00
C ASN A 50 0.77 -7.03 -16.98
N THR A 51 0.56 -8.24 -16.45
CA THR A 51 1.44 -9.38 -16.73
C THR A 51 0.71 -10.34 -17.66
N ASP A 52 0.60 -9.99 -18.95
CA ASP A 52 0.27 -10.96 -19.99
C ASP A 52 1.37 -12.03 -20.06
N GLY A 53 1.26 -13.07 -19.22
CA GLY A 53 1.60 -14.47 -19.48
C GLY A 53 2.99 -14.88 -19.99
N ASN A 54 3.92 -13.96 -20.23
CA ASN A 54 5.24 -14.28 -20.74
C ASN A 54 6.25 -14.09 -19.62
N GLY A 55 6.86 -15.20 -19.19
CA GLY A 55 7.94 -15.21 -18.22
C GLY A 55 9.03 -14.22 -18.60
N VAL A 56 9.03 -13.07 -17.93
CA VAL A 56 10.06 -12.05 -18.03
C VAL A 56 10.77 -12.02 -16.69
N THR A 57 12.03 -12.42 -16.68
CA THR A 57 12.93 -12.39 -15.53
C THR A 57 13.40 -10.97 -15.16
N ALA A 58 12.88 -9.94 -15.82
CA ALA A 58 13.17 -8.53 -15.57
C ALA A 58 12.15 -7.90 -14.61
N THR A 59 12.59 -6.96 -13.78
CA THR A 59 11.71 -6.19 -12.88
C THR A 59 10.83 -5.22 -13.69
N GLY A 60 9.64 -4.86 -13.20
CA GLY A 60 8.72 -3.95 -13.93
C GLY A 60 9.36 -2.61 -14.36
N ILE A 61 10.29 -2.07 -13.55
CA ILE A 61 11.05 -0.84 -13.87
C ILE A 61 12.11 -1.07 -14.96
N GLN A 62 12.74 -2.25 -15.03
CA GLN A 62 13.67 -2.56 -16.13
C GLN A 62 12.96 -2.58 -17.49
N THR A 63 11.68 -2.97 -17.51
CA THR A 63 10.85 -2.97 -18.72
C THR A 63 10.36 -1.57 -19.08
N THR A 64 10.03 -0.75 -18.08
CA THR A 64 9.34 0.54 -18.29
C THR A 64 10.26 1.74 -18.26
N GLY A 65 11.47 1.59 -17.74
CA GLY A 65 12.37 2.70 -17.48
C GLY A 65 11.86 3.63 -16.38
N PHE A 66 12.60 4.71 -16.17
CA PHE A 66 12.25 5.77 -15.22
C PHE A 66 12.59 7.14 -15.79
N GLY A 67 11.89 8.17 -15.30
CA GLY A 67 12.12 9.55 -15.70
C GLY A 67 12.89 10.34 -14.65
N ILE A 68 13.79 11.22 -15.10
CA ILE A 68 14.57 12.11 -14.22
C ILE A 68 14.27 13.58 -14.50
N LEU A 69 14.06 14.34 -13.42
CA LEU A 69 14.20 15.78 -13.38
C LEU A 69 15.48 16.11 -12.62
N ALA A 70 16.29 17.02 -13.15
CA ALA A 70 17.51 17.45 -12.50
C ALA A 70 17.70 18.96 -12.57
N TYR A 71 18.17 19.50 -11.46
CA TYR A 71 18.26 20.93 -11.22
C TYR A 71 19.68 21.26 -10.77
N TYR A 72 20.39 22.01 -11.60
CA TYR A 72 21.68 22.58 -11.27
C TYR A 72 21.46 23.88 -10.47
N THR A 73 22.00 23.93 -9.26
CA THR A 73 21.80 25.03 -8.30
C THR A 73 23.07 25.86 -8.06
N GLY A 74 24.15 25.59 -8.80
CA GLY A 74 25.46 26.16 -8.53
C GLY A 74 25.94 25.76 -7.13
N GLN A 75 26.52 26.68 -6.38
CA GLN A 75 26.99 26.40 -5.02
C GLN A 75 25.89 26.45 -3.95
N THR A 76 24.65 26.78 -4.34
CA THR A 76 23.51 26.90 -3.42
C THR A 76 22.92 25.51 -3.14
N ALA A 77 22.67 25.23 -1.86
CA ALA A 77 21.97 24.02 -1.45
C ALA A 77 20.49 24.06 -1.84
N TRP A 78 19.89 22.88 -2.03
CA TRP A 78 18.49 22.73 -2.38
C TRP A 78 17.57 23.18 -1.24
N GLY A 79 16.72 24.16 -1.51
CA GLY A 79 15.65 24.57 -0.60
C GLY A 79 14.35 23.82 -0.92
N ALA A 80 13.69 23.23 0.08
CA ALA A 80 12.44 22.49 -0.12
C ALA A 80 11.29 23.36 -0.68
N ASP A 81 11.24 24.63 -0.26
CA ASP A 81 10.30 25.66 -0.73
C ASP A 81 10.82 26.46 -1.93
N GLY A 82 12.01 26.12 -2.42
CA GLY A 82 12.66 26.82 -3.50
C GLY A 82 11.97 26.57 -4.84
N SER A 83 11.96 27.58 -5.69
CA SER A 83 11.39 27.51 -7.02
C SER A 83 12.49 27.35 -8.05
N PHE A 84 12.57 26.17 -8.67
CA PHE A 84 13.66 25.83 -9.59
C PHE A 84 13.11 25.41 -10.95
N THR A 85 13.82 25.79 -12.01
CA THR A 85 13.56 25.27 -13.35
C THR A 85 14.45 24.06 -13.59
N PRO A 86 13.94 22.95 -14.16
CA PRO A 86 14.73 21.74 -14.46
C PRO A 86 15.72 22.01 -15.60
N ASN A 87 16.78 22.73 -15.27
CA ASN A 87 17.76 23.30 -16.19
C ASN A 87 18.89 22.31 -16.56
N PHE A 88 18.91 21.11 -15.96
CA PHE A 88 19.91 20.08 -16.21
C PHE A 88 19.31 18.86 -16.93
N MET A 89 18.18 18.34 -16.43
CA MET A 89 17.38 17.28 -17.07
C MET A 89 15.89 17.55 -16.85
N TRP A 90 15.07 17.34 -17.88
CA TRP A 90 13.61 17.34 -17.78
C TRP A 90 13.07 16.07 -18.42
N ASN A 91 12.32 15.29 -17.64
CA ASN A 91 11.75 13.99 -18.02
C ASN A 91 12.73 13.11 -18.81
N GLN A 92 14.00 13.09 -18.39
CA GLN A 92 15.04 12.32 -19.07
C GLN A 92 14.74 10.84 -18.86
N GLU A 93 14.40 10.15 -19.95
CA GLU A 93 14.21 8.70 -19.96
C GLU A 93 15.53 8.00 -19.64
N VAL A 94 15.49 7.07 -18.69
CA VAL A 94 16.56 6.13 -18.40
C VAL A 94 16.01 4.71 -18.56
N GLY A 95 16.57 3.96 -19.51
CA GLY A 95 16.17 2.60 -19.85
C GLY A 95 17.23 1.56 -19.47
N TYR A 96 16.82 0.29 -19.40
CA TYR A 96 17.71 -0.81 -19.05
C TYR A 96 18.13 -1.64 -20.28
N SER A 97 19.44 -1.74 -20.53
CA SER A 97 20.03 -2.59 -21.58
C SER A 97 21.35 -3.18 -21.10
N GLY A 98 21.28 -4.16 -20.19
CA GLY A 98 22.45 -4.69 -19.47
C GLY A 98 23.03 -3.73 -18.43
N GLY A 99 22.35 -2.60 -18.20
CA GLY A 99 22.72 -1.49 -17.33
C GLY A 99 21.79 -0.30 -17.60
N TRP A 100 21.73 0.67 -16.69
CA TRP A 100 20.93 1.88 -16.87
C TRP A 100 21.61 2.84 -17.85
N THR A 101 20.90 3.26 -18.89
CA THR A 101 21.41 4.10 -19.98
C THR A 101 20.40 5.16 -20.38
N TYR A 102 20.88 6.28 -20.92
CA TYR A 102 20.02 7.38 -21.37
C TYR A 102 20.71 8.21 -22.45
N THR A 103 19.91 8.97 -23.19
CA THR A 103 20.39 9.90 -24.22
C THR A 103 19.57 11.19 -24.22
N PRO A 104 20.19 12.37 -24.42
CA PRO A 104 21.62 12.60 -24.56
C PRO A 104 22.39 12.52 -23.22
N VAL A 105 23.62 11.99 -23.25
CA VAL A 105 24.49 11.87 -22.07
C VAL A 105 24.81 13.25 -21.47
N LYS A 106 24.78 13.36 -20.13
CA LYS A 106 25.13 14.56 -19.39
C LYS A 106 26.41 14.38 -18.59
N TYR A 107 27.09 15.49 -18.32
CA TYR A 107 28.36 15.53 -17.60
C TYR A 107 28.23 16.42 -16.37
N TRP A 108 28.91 16.05 -15.29
CA TRP A 108 28.92 16.85 -14.07
C TRP A 108 29.47 18.27 -14.31
N PRO A 109 28.94 19.30 -13.63
CA PRO A 109 29.55 20.63 -13.61
C PRO A 109 31.00 20.58 -13.12
N ASN A 110 31.84 21.49 -13.62
CA ASN A 110 33.28 21.48 -13.33
C ASN A 110 33.70 22.50 -12.26
N THR A 111 32.83 23.41 -11.84
CA THR A 111 33.16 24.34 -10.75
C THR A 111 33.11 23.58 -9.43
N THR A 112 34.12 23.76 -8.59
CA THR A 112 34.11 23.14 -7.25
C THR A 112 32.95 23.69 -6.43
N GLY A 113 32.24 22.79 -5.74
CA GLY A 113 31.07 23.13 -4.91
C GLY A 113 29.75 23.22 -5.67
N ASP A 114 29.77 23.11 -7.00
CA ASP A 114 28.55 23.03 -7.81
C ASP A 114 27.72 21.79 -7.49
N LYS A 115 26.41 21.99 -7.37
CA LYS A 115 25.43 20.98 -6.96
C LYS A 115 24.40 20.73 -8.05
N VAL A 116 24.02 19.47 -8.18
CA VAL A 116 22.87 19.03 -8.96
C VAL A 116 21.96 18.20 -8.06
N SER A 117 20.68 18.54 -8.03
CA SER A 117 19.64 17.76 -7.33
C SER A 117 18.83 16.98 -8.35
N PHE A 118 18.64 15.68 -8.12
CA PHE A 118 17.96 14.74 -9.01
C PHE A 118 16.69 14.20 -8.37
N PHE A 119 15.64 14.07 -9.16
CA PHE A 119 14.33 13.54 -8.77
C PHE A 119 13.94 12.50 -9.80
N ALA A 120 13.68 11.29 -9.34
CA ALA A 120 13.36 10.14 -10.18
C ALA A 120 11.96 9.61 -9.88
N TYR A 121 11.31 9.09 -10.92
CA TYR A 121 10.01 8.42 -10.81
C TYR A 121 9.90 7.28 -11.82
N ALA A 122 9.10 6.26 -11.49
CA ALA A 122 8.75 5.18 -12.40
C ALA A 122 7.28 4.78 -12.24
N PRO A 123 6.63 4.21 -13.28
CA PRO A 123 7.17 3.97 -14.63
C PRO A 123 7.40 5.26 -15.43
N TYR A 124 8.30 5.22 -16.42
CA TYR A 124 8.55 6.38 -17.29
C TYR A 124 7.29 6.79 -18.07
N SER A 125 6.92 8.07 -17.99
CA SER A 125 5.82 8.63 -18.77
C SER A 125 6.34 9.37 -20.00
N SER A 126 6.23 8.71 -21.15
CA SER A 126 6.70 9.21 -22.44
C SER A 126 5.83 10.34 -23.01
N SER A 127 4.54 10.37 -22.70
CA SER A 127 3.62 11.45 -23.06
C SER A 127 3.34 12.35 -21.85
N GLN A 128 3.61 13.65 -22.00
CA GLN A 128 3.34 14.69 -20.99
C GLN A 128 2.22 15.64 -21.43
N VAL A 129 1.40 15.21 -22.40
CA VAL A 129 0.32 16.01 -22.98
C VAL A 129 -0.94 15.88 -22.13
N GLY A 130 -1.51 17.01 -21.73
CA GLY A 130 -2.75 17.12 -20.97
C GLY A 130 -3.86 16.20 -21.46
N GLY A 131 -4.27 15.22 -20.64
CA GLY A 131 -5.35 14.28 -20.95
C GLY A 131 -4.95 13.10 -21.83
N SER A 132 -3.66 12.91 -22.10
CA SER A 132 -3.10 11.78 -22.86
C SER A 132 -1.74 11.38 -22.28
N GLU A 133 -1.55 11.60 -20.98
CA GLU A 133 -0.33 11.24 -20.28
C GLU A 133 -0.19 9.72 -20.16
N THR A 134 1.00 9.21 -20.42
CA THR A 134 1.26 7.77 -20.26
C THR A 134 1.19 7.44 -18.77
N PHE A 135 0.44 6.38 -18.43
CA PHE A 135 0.20 5.96 -17.04
C PHE A 135 -0.46 7.01 -16.13
N GLY A 136 -1.04 8.07 -16.70
CA GLY A 136 -1.63 9.17 -15.92
C GLY A 136 -0.61 10.03 -15.17
N ILE A 137 0.67 9.97 -15.52
CA ILE A 137 1.75 10.71 -14.83
C ILE A 137 2.13 11.95 -15.62
N LYS A 138 1.99 13.12 -14.99
CA LYS A 138 2.30 14.42 -15.56
C LYS A 138 3.26 15.21 -14.69
N LEU A 139 4.27 15.77 -15.33
CA LEU A 139 5.28 16.63 -14.73
C LEU A 139 4.98 18.11 -14.97
N PRO A 140 5.53 19.01 -14.13
CA PRO A 140 5.62 20.42 -14.43
C PRO A 140 6.27 20.65 -15.81
N ALA A 141 5.83 21.71 -16.49
CA ALA A 141 6.45 22.12 -17.75
C ALA A 141 7.96 22.37 -17.57
N ASN A 142 8.75 22.09 -18.60
CA ASN A 142 10.21 22.25 -18.54
C ASN A 142 10.69 23.70 -18.32
N THR A 143 9.81 24.69 -18.53
CA THR A 143 10.06 26.11 -18.26
C THR A 143 9.48 26.57 -16.92
N ALA A 144 8.74 25.71 -16.22
CA ALA A 144 8.15 26.06 -14.94
C ALA A 144 9.25 26.32 -13.91
N MET A 145 9.12 27.41 -13.18
CA MET A 145 9.89 27.67 -11.96
C MET A 145 8.95 27.29 -10.81
N THR A 146 9.03 26.03 -10.37
CA THR A 146 8.20 25.45 -9.32
C THR A 146 8.97 24.38 -8.55
N LYS A 147 8.43 23.92 -7.42
CA LYS A 147 8.90 22.68 -6.77
C LYS A 147 8.69 21.47 -7.70
N PRO A 148 9.50 20.40 -7.59
CA PRO A 148 9.33 19.17 -8.35
C PRO A 148 8.08 18.41 -7.88
N THR A 149 7.12 18.24 -8.78
CA THR A 149 5.87 17.52 -8.49
C THR A 149 5.51 16.53 -9.59
N ILE A 150 4.53 15.66 -9.31
CA ILE A 150 3.85 14.79 -10.27
C ILE A 150 2.36 14.95 -10.01
N GLU A 151 1.64 15.44 -11.01
CA GLU A 151 0.21 15.24 -11.07
C GLU A 151 -0.03 13.80 -11.54
N PHE A 152 -0.67 12.99 -10.71
CA PHE A 152 -1.02 11.61 -11.02
C PHE A 152 -2.53 11.49 -11.17
N LYS A 153 -2.97 10.91 -12.27
CA LYS A 153 -4.35 10.54 -12.56
C LYS A 153 -4.48 9.03 -12.55
N LEU A 154 -5.46 8.52 -11.80
CA LEU A 154 -5.81 7.11 -11.81
C LEU A 154 -6.26 6.68 -13.21
N ASN A 155 -5.77 5.54 -13.70
CA ASN A 155 -6.19 4.98 -14.99
C ASN A 155 -7.67 4.58 -14.96
N ASP A 156 -8.36 4.75 -16.08
CA ASP A 156 -9.81 4.55 -16.16
C ASP A 156 -10.22 3.08 -15.94
N ALA A 157 -9.35 2.12 -16.29
CA ALA A 157 -9.57 0.70 -16.08
C ALA A 157 -8.66 0.14 -14.98
N ALA A 158 -9.23 -0.65 -14.07
CA ALA A 158 -8.53 -1.18 -12.89
C ALA A 158 -7.29 -2.02 -13.23
N LYS A 159 -7.38 -2.83 -14.29
CA LYS A 159 -6.27 -3.69 -14.77
C LYS A 159 -5.08 -2.90 -15.33
N ASP A 160 -5.28 -1.62 -15.61
CA ASP A 160 -4.25 -0.74 -16.17
C ASP A 160 -3.65 0.17 -15.09
N MET A 161 -4.02 0.02 -13.80
CA MET A 161 -3.41 0.78 -12.71
C MET A 161 -1.90 0.54 -12.66
N VAL A 162 -1.18 1.57 -12.24
CA VAL A 162 0.28 1.49 -12.10
C VAL A 162 0.70 1.75 -10.68
N ASP A 163 1.76 1.06 -10.29
CA ASP A 163 2.49 1.35 -9.09
C ASP A 163 3.45 2.54 -9.30
N LEU A 164 3.01 3.73 -8.90
CA LEU A 164 3.85 4.92 -8.97
C LEU A 164 4.87 4.92 -7.83
N VAL A 165 6.15 4.90 -8.20
CA VAL A 165 7.26 5.03 -7.26
C VAL A 165 8.10 6.27 -7.54
N ALA A 166 8.71 6.83 -6.50
CA ALA A 166 9.50 8.04 -6.60
C ALA A 166 10.63 8.13 -5.56
N GLY A 167 11.70 8.84 -5.91
CA GLY A 167 12.82 9.11 -5.01
C GLY A 167 13.61 10.34 -5.45
N PHE A 168 14.57 10.76 -4.63
CA PHE A 168 15.39 11.92 -4.93
C PHE A 168 16.80 11.82 -4.32
N GLN A 169 17.73 12.56 -4.90
CA GLN A 169 19.08 12.78 -4.39
C GLN A 169 19.40 14.27 -4.53
N LYS A 170 19.45 14.99 -3.41
CA LYS A 170 19.66 16.45 -3.39
C LYS A 170 21.13 16.80 -3.22
N ASP A 171 21.54 17.94 -3.75
CA ASP A 171 22.86 18.55 -3.51
C ASP A 171 24.05 17.66 -3.84
N GLN A 172 23.94 16.90 -4.93
CA GLN A 172 25.01 16.01 -5.35
C GLN A 172 26.10 16.80 -6.07
N GLU A 173 27.33 16.68 -5.59
CA GLU A 173 28.52 17.24 -6.25
C GLU A 173 29.18 16.21 -7.19
N LYS A 174 30.06 16.72 -8.07
CA LYS A 174 30.85 15.95 -9.06
C LYS A 174 31.45 14.69 -8.45
N ARG A 175 31.21 13.56 -9.11
CA ARG A 175 31.69 12.23 -8.68
C ARG A 175 31.80 11.27 -9.86
N THR A 176 32.55 10.18 -9.67
CA THR A 176 32.66 9.07 -10.64
C THR A 176 31.65 7.95 -10.38
N ALA A 177 31.15 7.83 -9.14
CA ALA A 177 30.09 6.89 -8.78
C ALA A 177 28.73 7.30 -9.37
N THR A 178 27.86 6.32 -9.60
CA THR A 178 26.48 6.56 -10.05
C THR A 178 25.66 7.27 -8.96
N VAL A 179 24.65 8.03 -9.39
CA VAL A 179 23.61 8.57 -8.50
C VAL A 179 22.59 7.44 -8.27
N GLY A 180 22.60 6.87 -7.07
CA GLY A 180 21.66 5.82 -6.66
C GLY A 180 20.36 6.40 -6.12
N PHE A 181 19.21 5.85 -6.54
CA PHE A 181 17.90 6.21 -5.98
C PHE A 181 17.29 5.07 -5.17
N ASP A 182 16.75 5.43 -4.00
CA ASP A 182 15.78 4.63 -3.26
C ASP A 182 14.37 5.10 -3.65
N LEU A 183 13.67 4.31 -4.45
CA LEU A 183 12.33 4.66 -4.92
C LEU A 183 11.27 4.08 -3.98
N LYS A 184 10.38 4.92 -3.45
CA LYS A 184 9.30 4.55 -2.55
C LYS A 184 7.96 4.50 -3.27
N HIS A 185 7.08 3.59 -2.86
CA HIS A 185 5.68 3.54 -3.31
C HIS A 185 4.90 4.76 -2.83
N LEU A 186 4.23 5.44 -3.76
CA LEU A 186 3.45 6.62 -3.44
C LEU A 186 1.97 6.30 -3.22
N LEU A 187 1.48 5.17 -3.73
CA LEU A 187 0.06 4.79 -3.67
C LEU A 187 -0.19 3.78 -2.54
N SER A 188 -1.46 3.51 -2.25
CA SER A 188 -1.87 2.38 -1.41
C SER A 188 -2.21 1.19 -2.30
N ARG A 189 -1.62 0.03 -2.04
CA ARG A 189 -1.99 -1.20 -2.74
C ARG A 189 -3.15 -1.89 -2.03
N VAL A 190 -4.09 -2.38 -2.82
CA VAL A 190 -5.30 -3.03 -2.31
C VAL A 190 -5.50 -4.38 -2.99
N GLU A 191 -5.80 -5.38 -2.17
CA GLU A 191 -6.33 -6.69 -2.55
C GLU A 191 -7.65 -6.94 -1.83
N PHE A 192 -8.55 -7.70 -2.46
CA PHE A 192 -9.76 -8.19 -1.81
C PHE A 192 -9.79 -9.72 -1.76
N LYS A 193 -10.25 -10.24 -0.62
CA LYS A 193 -10.65 -11.62 -0.40
C LYS A 193 -12.10 -11.67 0.11
N ALA A 194 -12.73 -12.83 0.04
CA ALA A 194 -14.03 -13.05 0.66
C ALA A 194 -14.12 -14.39 1.39
N LYS A 195 -14.91 -14.43 2.45
CA LYS A 195 -15.33 -15.66 3.13
C LYS A 195 -16.80 -15.55 3.56
N LEU A 196 -17.40 -16.66 3.94
CA LEU A 196 -18.73 -16.67 4.53
C LEU A 196 -18.66 -16.48 6.05
N ASP A 197 -19.70 -15.88 6.63
CA ASP A 197 -19.83 -15.70 8.08
C ASP A 197 -20.30 -16.95 8.82
N ALA A 198 -20.79 -17.95 8.09
CA ALA A 198 -21.21 -19.24 8.58
C ALA A 198 -21.08 -20.28 7.45
N SER A 199 -21.02 -21.56 7.84
CA SER A 199 -21.12 -22.65 6.86
C SER A 199 -22.52 -22.71 6.26
N ILE A 200 -22.60 -22.92 4.94
CA ILE A 200 -23.86 -23.05 4.19
C ILE A 200 -24.11 -24.50 3.75
N ASP A 201 -25.35 -24.82 3.41
CA ASP A 201 -25.69 -26.15 2.87
C ASP A 201 -24.86 -26.45 1.62
N SER A 202 -24.49 -27.72 1.42
CA SER A 202 -23.65 -28.15 0.29
C SER A 202 -24.26 -27.87 -1.10
N LYS A 203 -25.57 -27.61 -1.19
CA LYS A 203 -26.26 -27.20 -2.42
C LYS A 203 -26.36 -25.69 -2.56
N THR A 204 -26.03 -24.92 -1.54
CA THR A 204 -26.02 -23.46 -1.57
C THR A 204 -24.62 -22.97 -1.88
N HIS A 205 -24.54 -21.99 -2.78
CA HIS A 205 -23.31 -21.40 -3.26
C HIS A 205 -23.45 -19.87 -3.25
N VAL A 206 -22.34 -19.16 -3.03
CA VAL A 206 -22.30 -17.70 -3.05
C VAL A 206 -21.28 -17.26 -4.09
N PHE A 207 -21.70 -16.41 -5.01
CA PHE A 207 -20.89 -15.93 -6.13
C PHE A 207 -20.80 -14.42 -6.12
N ILE A 208 -19.59 -13.86 -6.07
CA ILE A 208 -19.38 -12.43 -6.32
C ILE A 208 -19.36 -12.20 -7.83
N THR A 209 -20.30 -11.40 -8.32
CA THR A 209 -20.52 -11.16 -9.75
C THR A 209 -19.95 -9.82 -10.21
N ASN A 210 -19.90 -8.82 -9.33
CA ASN A 210 -19.40 -7.50 -9.66
C ASN A 210 -18.89 -6.75 -8.43
N MET A 211 -17.92 -5.86 -8.63
CA MET A 211 -17.39 -4.97 -7.60
C MET A 211 -17.05 -3.60 -8.17
N ARG A 212 -17.29 -2.55 -7.38
CA ARG A 212 -16.87 -1.17 -7.69
C ARG A 212 -16.52 -0.37 -6.45
N ILE A 213 -15.62 0.59 -6.61
CA ILE A 213 -15.38 1.66 -5.63
C ILE A 213 -16.34 2.81 -5.93
N LEU A 214 -16.98 3.37 -4.91
CA LEU A 214 -17.95 4.44 -5.07
C LEU A 214 -17.27 5.82 -5.09
N GLY A 215 -17.55 6.58 -6.15
CA GLY A 215 -17.28 8.02 -6.20
C GLY A 215 -18.29 8.83 -5.39
N LYS A 216 -18.40 10.13 -5.69
CA LYS A 216 -19.36 11.02 -5.02
C LYS A 216 -20.80 10.84 -5.47
N ASP A 217 -21.01 10.52 -6.73
CA ASP A 217 -22.33 10.46 -7.34
C ASP A 217 -23.06 9.17 -6.93
N ALA A 218 -24.39 9.19 -7.01
CA ALA A 218 -25.18 7.96 -7.00
C ALA A 218 -24.91 7.17 -8.28
N ASN A 219 -25.05 5.84 -8.25
CA ASN A 219 -24.50 4.98 -9.29
C ASN A 219 -25.52 4.25 -10.20
N GLY A 220 -26.56 4.95 -10.66
CA GLY A 220 -27.49 4.49 -11.71
C GLY A 220 -28.95 4.44 -11.25
N ASP A 221 -29.82 3.77 -12.03
CA ASP A 221 -31.21 3.44 -11.69
C ASP A 221 -31.36 1.91 -11.52
N GLY A 222 -32.19 1.45 -10.57
CA GLY A 222 -32.53 0.02 -10.38
C GLY A 222 -32.14 -0.59 -9.02
N ALA A 223 -32.08 -1.92 -8.94
CA ALA A 223 -31.82 -2.67 -7.70
C ALA A 223 -30.37 -2.58 -7.19
N ASN A 224 -29.44 -2.09 -8.04
CA ASN A 224 -28.00 -2.00 -7.74
C ASN A 224 -27.55 -0.56 -7.39
N GLN A 225 -28.44 0.25 -6.80
CA GLN A 225 -28.15 1.64 -6.47
C GLN A 225 -27.47 1.79 -5.10
N ALA A 226 -26.33 2.47 -5.07
CA ALA A 226 -25.80 3.15 -3.91
C ALA A 226 -26.26 4.61 -3.91
N ALA A 227 -26.61 5.09 -2.72
CA ALA A 227 -26.78 6.51 -2.50
C ALA A 227 -25.48 7.27 -2.77
N ALA A 228 -25.62 8.54 -3.15
CA ALA A 228 -24.50 9.44 -3.32
C ALA A 228 -23.61 9.48 -2.08
N ASN A 229 -22.30 9.45 -2.28
CA ASN A 229 -21.29 9.55 -1.23
C ASN A 229 -20.53 10.86 -1.34
N GLY A 230 -21.21 11.99 -1.09
CA GLY A 230 -20.64 13.33 -1.31
C GLY A 230 -19.33 13.62 -0.55
N ALA A 231 -19.05 12.86 0.51
CA ALA A 231 -17.81 12.95 1.29
C ALA A 231 -16.70 12.00 0.78
N SER A 232 -16.89 11.30 -0.35
CA SER A 232 -15.93 10.35 -0.89
C SER A 232 -14.57 11.00 -1.10
N LYS A 233 -13.55 10.37 -0.53
CA LYS A 233 -12.12 10.60 -0.71
C LYS A 233 -11.48 9.53 -1.60
N PHE A 234 -12.28 8.80 -2.37
CA PHE A 234 -11.73 8.04 -3.48
C PHE A 234 -11.28 9.02 -4.57
N TYR A 235 -9.98 9.27 -4.64
CA TYR A 235 -9.40 10.29 -5.52
C TYR A 235 -9.05 9.72 -6.89
N GLU A 236 -9.41 10.45 -7.94
CA GLU A 236 -9.01 10.12 -9.31
C GLU A 236 -7.76 10.88 -9.76
N LYS A 237 -7.39 11.95 -9.05
CA LYS A 237 -6.21 12.75 -9.36
C LYS A 237 -5.66 13.44 -8.12
N ALA A 238 -4.35 13.58 -8.01
CA ALA A 238 -3.69 14.39 -6.97
C ALA A 238 -2.29 14.82 -7.45
N THR A 239 -1.65 15.73 -6.72
CA THR A 239 -0.28 16.17 -6.98
C THR A 239 0.63 15.68 -5.87
N TYR A 240 1.62 14.86 -6.17
CA TYR A 240 2.65 14.49 -5.21
C TYR A 240 3.80 15.50 -5.25
N ASP A 241 4.23 15.94 -4.08
CA ASP A 241 5.38 16.82 -3.87
C ASP A 241 6.59 16.02 -3.38
N TRP A 242 7.67 15.97 -4.19
CA TRP A 242 8.91 15.27 -3.82
C TRP A 242 9.59 15.89 -2.62
N SER A 243 9.51 17.21 -2.42
CA SER A 243 10.27 17.87 -1.37
C SER A 243 9.63 17.65 0.00
N ALA A 244 8.30 17.58 0.04
CA ALA A 244 7.51 17.31 1.24
C ALA A 244 7.23 15.81 1.48
N ASP A 245 7.40 14.96 0.46
CA ASP A 245 7.00 13.55 0.50
C ASP A 245 5.51 13.40 0.83
N THR A 246 4.64 14.16 0.15
CA THR A 246 3.19 14.15 0.40
C THR A 246 2.36 14.35 -0.85
N TRP A 247 1.20 13.69 -0.90
CA TRP A 247 0.11 14.02 -1.79
C TRP A 247 -0.61 15.30 -1.33
N GLU A 248 -0.87 16.18 -2.27
CA GLU A 248 -1.55 17.45 -2.14
C GLU A 248 -2.64 17.59 -3.22
N THR A 249 -3.57 18.53 -3.02
CA THR A 249 -4.58 18.91 -4.03
C THR A 249 -5.42 17.75 -4.61
N PRO A 250 -5.90 16.79 -3.80
CA PRO A 250 -6.62 15.64 -4.33
C PRO A 250 -7.98 16.04 -4.90
N THR A 251 -8.39 15.38 -5.98
CA THR A 251 -9.68 15.51 -6.63
C THR A 251 -10.44 14.20 -6.51
N SER A 252 -11.58 14.21 -5.81
CA SER A 252 -12.44 13.04 -5.66
C SER A 252 -13.03 12.63 -7.00
N LYS A 253 -13.10 11.32 -7.23
CA LYS A 253 -13.85 10.77 -8.34
C LYS A 253 -15.34 11.01 -8.15
N GLN A 254 -16.01 11.45 -9.21
CA GLN A 254 -17.46 11.65 -9.21
C GLN A 254 -18.20 10.33 -9.42
N ALA A 255 -17.96 9.65 -10.55
CA ALA A 255 -18.60 8.37 -10.86
C ALA A 255 -18.01 7.19 -10.07
N LEU A 256 -18.75 6.08 -10.04
CA LEU A 256 -18.24 4.78 -9.60
C LEU A 256 -17.02 4.37 -10.44
N TYR A 257 -16.19 3.47 -9.88
CA TYR A 257 -15.07 2.88 -10.57
C TYR A 257 -15.15 1.35 -10.53
N LEU A 258 -15.34 0.74 -11.71
CA LEU A 258 -15.44 -0.71 -11.85
C LEU A 258 -14.08 -1.36 -11.64
N ILE A 259 -14.05 -2.39 -10.77
CA ILE A 259 -12.85 -3.19 -10.53
C ILE A 259 -13.00 -4.62 -11.08
N THR A 260 -14.02 -4.88 -11.90
CA THR A 260 -14.25 -6.19 -12.53
C THR A 260 -13.11 -6.68 -13.39
N GLY A 261 -12.34 -5.76 -14.00
CA GLY A 261 -11.19 -6.12 -14.85
C GLY A 261 -10.10 -6.90 -14.12
N VAL A 262 -9.98 -6.74 -12.80
CA VAL A 262 -8.98 -7.42 -11.97
C VAL A 262 -9.53 -8.64 -11.22
N LEU A 263 -10.85 -8.85 -11.23
CA LEU A 263 -11.46 -10.02 -10.57
C LEU A 263 -11.08 -11.33 -11.26
N ASN A 264 -10.87 -12.39 -10.47
CA ASN A 264 -10.56 -13.74 -10.93
C ASN A 264 -11.84 -14.52 -11.29
N THR A 265 -12.64 -13.94 -12.19
CA THR A 265 -13.95 -14.52 -12.53
C THR A 265 -13.82 -15.68 -13.51
N LYS A 266 -14.69 -16.67 -13.35
CA LYS A 266 -14.91 -17.77 -14.30
C LYS A 266 -16.39 -18.04 -14.43
N ALA A 267 -16.83 -18.61 -15.55
CA ALA A 267 -18.20 -19.10 -15.66
C ALA A 267 -18.44 -20.19 -14.61
N ALA A 268 -19.49 -20.04 -13.80
CA ALA A 268 -19.90 -21.07 -12.86
C ALA A 268 -20.27 -22.37 -13.59
N SER A 269 -20.00 -23.51 -12.97
CA SER A 269 -20.23 -24.82 -13.55
C SER A 269 -20.64 -25.82 -12.47
N GLY A 270 -21.58 -26.73 -12.78
CA GLY A 270 -22.02 -27.75 -11.84
C GLY A 270 -23.02 -27.28 -10.78
N VAL A 271 -23.59 -26.08 -10.94
CA VAL A 271 -24.49 -25.47 -9.95
C VAL A 271 -25.89 -25.30 -10.52
N GLY A 272 -26.54 -26.42 -10.80
CA GLY A 272 -27.95 -26.44 -11.20
C GLY A 272 -28.28 -25.55 -12.41
N GLY A 273 -27.42 -25.47 -13.42
CA GLY A 273 -27.64 -24.62 -14.62
C GLY A 273 -27.20 -23.16 -14.49
N TYR A 274 -26.81 -22.69 -13.30
CA TYR A 274 -26.20 -21.37 -13.12
C TYR A 274 -24.81 -21.30 -13.78
N ASN A 275 -24.58 -20.28 -14.62
CA ASN A 275 -23.39 -20.16 -15.46
C ASN A 275 -22.79 -18.74 -15.53
N ALA A 276 -23.16 -17.86 -14.59
CA ALA A 276 -22.66 -16.49 -14.60
C ALA A 276 -21.14 -16.43 -14.36
N THR A 277 -20.49 -15.47 -15.01
CA THR A 277 -19.06 -15.16 -14.80
C THR A 277 -18.86 -14.51 -13.45
N SER A 278 -18.24 -15.21 -12.51
CA SER A 278 -18.20 -14.83 -11.10
C SER A 278 -17.01 -15.44 -10.35
N VAL A 279 -16.82 -15.03 -9.10
CA VAL A 279 -15.92 -15.68 -8.13
C VAL A 279 -16.75 -16.39 -7.09
N GLU A 280 -16.65 -17.72 -7.00
CA GLU A 280 -17.31 -18.51 -5.97
C GLU A 280 -16.58 -18.33 -4.63
N VAL A 281 -17.31 -18.01 -3.57
CA VAL A 281 -16.78 -17.89 -2.21
C VAL A 281 -16.92 -19.24 -1.51
N THR A 282 -15.83 -19.73 -0.91
CA THR A 282 -15.80 -21.05 -0.25
C THR A 282 -16.90 -21.20 0.82
N SER A 283 -17.55 -22.37 0.84
CA SER A 283 -18.79 -22.66 1.58
C SER A 283 -18.65 -22.91 3.09
N THR A 284 -17.44 -22.82 3.65
CA THR A 284 -17.19 -23.10 5.08
C THR A 284 -16.52 -21.91 5.77
N GLU A 285 -17.01 -21.55 6.96
CA GLU A 285 -16.48 -20.45 7.80
C GLU A 285 -14.99 -20.64 8.17
N GLU A 286 -14.56 -21.90 8.34
CA GLU A 286 -13.19 -22.30 8.68
C GLU A 286 -12.22 -22.26 7.47
N ALA A 287 -12.72 -22.01 6.26
CA ALA A 287 -11.86 -21.92 5.08
C ALA A 287 -11.08 -20.60 5.07
N ALA A 288 -9.86 -20.66 4.54
CA ALA A 288 -9.10 -19.46 4.23
C ALA A 288 -9.91 -18.56 3.26
N PRO A 289 -9.88 -17.22 3.44
CA PRO A 289 -10.58 -16.32 2.54
C PRO A 289 -10.21 -16.55 1.06
N THR A 290 -11.23 -16.62 0.22
CA THR A 290 -11.09 -16.76 -1.23
C THR A 290 -10.53 -15.47 -1.82
N LYS A 291 -9.39 -15.55 -2.51
CA LYS A 291 -8.83 -14.42 -3.25
C LYS A 291 -9.75 -14.01 -4.40
N LEU A 292 -10.11 -12.72 -4.46
CA LEU A 292 -11.03 -12.21 -5.47
C LEU A 292 -10.33 -11.70 -6.71
N PHE A 293 -9.09 -11.24 -6.60
CA PHE A 293 -8.32 -10.72 -7.73
C PHE A 293 -7.54 -11.85 -8.42
N LYS A 294 -7.21 -11.64 -9.70
CA LYS A 294 -6.27 -12.51 -10.41
C LYS A 294 -4.92 -12.52 -9.70
N ASN A 295 -4.11 -13.53 -9.98
CA ASN A 295 -2.74 -13.56 -9.45
C ASN A 295 -1.97 -12.32 -9.93
N ASP A 296 -1.17 -11.75 -9.03
CA ASP A 296 -0.33 -10.58 -9.28
C ASP A 296 -1.09 -9.30 -9.71
N GLU A 297 -2.41 -9.28 -9.58
CA GLU A 297 -3.25 -8.10 -9.84
C GLU A 297 -3.71 -7.45 -8.54
N TYR A 298 -3.60 -6.12 -8.52
CA TYR A 298 -3.88 -5.28 -7.35
C TYR A 298 -4.44 -3.94 -7.81
N LEU A 299 -5.11 -3.22 -6.91
CA LEU A 299 -5.41 -1.81 -7.14
C LEU A 299 -4.32 -0.94 -6.51
N PHE A 300 -4.00 0.18 -7.13
CA PHE A 300 -3.07 1.18 -6.63
C PHE A 300 -3.81 2.52 -6.52
N LEU A 301 -4.19 2.88 -5.29
CA LEU A 301 -5.08 4.00 -5.03
C LEU A 301 -4.31 5.19 -4.47
N ILE A 302 -4.72 6.40 -4.83
CA ILE A 302 -4.24 7.61 -4.16
C ILE A 302 -4.76 7.58 -2.72
N PRO A 303 -3.91 7.72 -1.69
CA PRO A 303 -4.34 7.61 -0.31
C PRO A 303 -5.33 8.73 0.08
N PRO A 304 -6.42 8.45 0.81
CA PRO A 304 -7.36 9.46 1.31
C PRO A 304 -6.70 10.52 2.20
N ALA A 305 -5.64 10.14 2.90
CA ALA A 305 -4.72 11.00 3.62
C ALA A 305 -3.36 10.30 3.69
N ASN A 306 -2.27 11.06 3.61
CA ASN A 306 -0.90 10.51 3.53
C ASN A 306 -0.62 9.47 4.63
N GLU A 307 -0.53 9.90 5.89
CA GLU A 307 -0.09 9.03 7.00
C GLU A 307 -1.24 8.34 7.73
N THR A 308 -2.46 8.90 7.70
CA THR A 308 -3.58 8.38 8.49
C THR A 308 -4.58 7.57 7.66
N GLY A 309 -4.55 7.70 6.33
CA GLY A 309 -5.47 7.00 5.44
C GLY A 309 -6.94 7.39 5.67
N ILE A 310 -7.83 6.40 5.67
CA ILE A 310 -9.26 6.54 5.91
C ILE A 310 -9.53 7.04 7.33
N SER A 311 -10.33 8.08 7.45
CA SER A 311 -10.71 8.68 8.74
C SER A 311 -12.19 8.55 9.07
N SER A 312 -13.01 8.21 8.07
CA SER A 312 -14.47 8.13 8.17
C SER A 312 -15.02 7.04 7.27
N ALA A 313 -16.12 6.42 7.69
CA ALA A 313 -16.86 5.41 6.92
C ALA A 313 -17.36 5.91 5.55
N ASN A 314 -17.30 7.21 5.29
CA ASN A 314 -17.71 7.81 4.02
C ASN A 314 -16.52 8.12 3.10
N ASP A 315 -15.28 8.00 3.59
CA ASP A 315 -14.10 8.35 2.80
C ASP A 315 -13.95 7.40 1.60
N VAL A 316 -14.01 6.08 1.82
CA VAL A 316 -13.97 5.09 0.72
C VAL A 316 -14.97 3.98 0.99
N ARG A 317 -15.85 3.76 0.00
CA ARG A 317 -16.84 2.68 0.03
C ARG A 317 -16.72 1.82 -1.20
N VAL A 318 -16.92 0.52 -1.02
CA VAL A 318 -16.97 -0.48 -2.08
C VAL A 318 -18.38 -1.04 -2.12
N GLN A 319 -18.85 -1.34 -3.31
CA GLN A 319 -20.12 -1.99 -3.50
C GLN A 319 -19.88 -3.33 -4.18
N VAL A 320 -20.50 -4.38 -3.67
CA VAL A 320 -20.31 -5.78 -4.08
C VAL A 320 -21.66 -6.35 -4.50
N ASP A 321 -21.75 -6.85 -5.72
CA ASP A 321 -22.91 -7.63 -6.18
C ASP A 321 -22.58 -9.11 -6.00
N TYR A 322 -23.54 -9.85 -5.45
CA TYR A 322 -23.39 -11.28 -5.25
C TYR A 322 -24.70 -12.03 -5.41
N ASP A 323 -24.58 -13.27 -5.88
CA ASP A 323 -25.66 -14.21 -6.07
C ASP A 323 -25.57 -15.33 -5.04
N ILE A 324 -26.69 -15.66 -4.42
CA ILE A 324 -26.87 -16.86 -3.59
C ILE A 324 -27.67 -17.85 -4.44
N VAL A 325 -27.06 -18.97 -4.76
CA VAL A 325 -27.63 -20.02 -5.62
C VAL A 325 -27.82 -21.28 -4.81
N THR A 326 -29.05 -21.78 -4.71
CA THR A 326 -29.32 -23.10 -4.10
C THR A 326 -29.77 -24.08 -5.15
N VAL A 327 -28.98 -25.12 -5.39
CA VAL A 327 -29.29 -26.20 -6.35
C VAL A 327 -30.49 -26.99 -5.87
N ASP A 328 -31.51 -27.08 -6.70
CA ASP A 328 -32.74 -27.83 -6.43
C ASP A 328 -33.31 -28.41 -7.72
N ASP A 329 -33.14 -29.72 -7.90
CA ASP A 329 -33.62 -30.47 -9.07
C ASP A 329 -35.16 -30.52 -9.14
N GLN A 330 -35.87 -30.13 -8.07
CA GLN A 330 -37.33 -30.03 -8.06
C GLN A 330 -37.84 -28.70 -8.66
N VAL A 331 -36.96 -27.72 -8.83
CA VAL A 331 -37.31 -26.40 -9.38
C VAL A 331 -36.96 -26.34 -10.87
N ALA A 332 -37.83 -25.72 -11.65
CA ALA A 332 -37.58 -25.48 -13.07
C ALA A 332 -36.30 -24.64 -13.24
N GLY A 333 -35.33 -25.18 -13.98
CA GLY A 333 -34.02 -24.54 -14.15
C GLY A 333 -32.93 -25.08 -13.23
N GLY A 334 -33.25 -25.97 -12.27
CA GLY A 334 -32.27 -26.72 -11.46
C GLY A 334 -31.68 -25.95 -10.27
N ASN A 335 -32.07 -24.70 -10.07
CA ASN A 335 -31.63 -23.89 -8.93
C ASN A 335 -32.68 -22.82 -8.56
N THR A 336 -32.53 -22.29 -7.35
CA THR A 336 -33.10 -21.00 -6.95
C THR A 336 -31.98 -19.97 -6.86
N LEU A 337 -32.25 -18.76 -7.34
CA LEU A 337 -31.30 -17.64 -7.40
C LEU A 337 -31.83 -16.45 -6.59
N SER A 338 -31.01 -15.93 -5.69
CA SER A 338 -31.21 -14.65 -5.04
C SER A 338 -30.02 -13.73 -5.33
N SER A 339 -30.23 -12.70 -6.14
CA SER A 339 -29.23 -11.67 -6.43
C SER A 339 -29.41 -10.50 -5.47
N THR A 340 -28.30 -10.04 -4.91
CA THR A 340 -28.29 -8.94 -3.94
C THR A 340 -26.99 -8.17 -4.05
N MET A 341 -26.92 -7.10 -3.27
CA MET A 341 -25.77 -6.23 -3.21
C MET A 341 -25.50 -5.77 -1.78
N ALA A 342 -24.26 -5.36 -1.53
CA ALA A 342 -23.91 -4.66 -0.31
C ALA A 342 -23.02 -3.46 -0.63
N THR A 343 -23.23 -2.37 0.09
CA THR A 343 -22.29 -1.24 0.15
C THR A 343 -21.54 -1.33 1.48
N VAL A 344 -20.22 -1.45 1.40
CA VAL A 344 -19.33 -1.57 2.55
C VAL A 344 -18.40 -0.37 2.62
N SER A 345 -18.21 0.16 3.81
CA SER A 345 -17.20 1.18 4.10
C SER A 345 -15.88 0.51 4.44
N LEU A 346 -14.80 0.91 3.78
CA LEU A 346 -13.48 0.40 4.14
C LEU A 346 -13.03 0.94 5.51
N ASN A 347 -12.19 0.17 6.21
CA ASN A 347 -11.87 0.41 7.61
C ASN A 347 -11.05 1.70 7.83
N ASN A 348 -11.30 2.43 8.92
CA ASN A 348 -10.48 3.57 9.33
C ASN A 348 -9.02 3.15 9.57
N GLY A 349 -8.07 4.06 9.32
CA GLY A 349 -6.63 3.81 9.43
C GLY A 349 -6.02 3.05 8.26
N THR A 350 -6.82 2.67 7.26
CA THR A 350 -6.34 1.95 6.06
C THR A 350 -6.17 2.88 4.85
N LEU A 351 -5.55 2.40 3.77
CA LEU A 351 -5.14 3.21 2.61
C LEU A 351 -4.17 4.36 2.95
N GLN A 352 -3.18 4.09 3.78
CA GLN A 352 -2.03 4.97 4.01
C GLN A 352 -1.08 4.93 2.80
N LYS A 353 -0.38 6.03 2.56
CA LYS A 353 0.65 6.15 1.52
C LYS A 353 1.71 5.06 1.69
N GLY A 354 2.06 4.36 0.60
CA GLY A 354 3.14 3.37 0.60
C GLY A 354 2.85 2.09 1.36
N LYS A 355 1.59 1.80 1.70
CA LYS A 355 1.19 0.57 2.41
C LYS A 355 0.30 -0.34 1.57
N ALA A 356 0.32 -1.63 1.89
CA ALA A 356 -0.51 -2.64 1.26
C ALA A 356 -1.60 -3.15 2.22
N TYR A 357 -2.80 -3.32 1.67
CA TYR A 357 -3.99 -3.73 2.40
C TYR A 357 -4.64 -4.94 1.75
N GLU A 358 -4.93 -5.95 2.56
CA GLU A 358 -5.79 -7.06 2.19
C GLU A 358 -7.13 -6.88 2.90
N TYR A 359 -8.19 -6.62 2.14
CA TYR A 359 -9.54 -6.54 2.71
C TYR A 359 -10.25 -7.88 2.58
N ILE A 360 -10.73 -8.41 3.69
CA ILE A 360 -11.53 -9.63 3.75
C ILE A 360 -12.99 -9.22 3.90
N LEU A 361 -13.78 -9.50 2.86
CA LEU A 361 -15.23 -9.39 2.84
C LEU A 361 -15.83 -10.63 3.50
N THR A 362 -16.54 -10.45 4.60
CA THR A 362 -17.29 -11.52 5.26
C THR A 362 -18.75 -11.41 4.83
N ILE A 363 -19.21 -12.34 4.00
CA ILE A 363 -20.56 -12.35 3.42
C ILE A 363 -21.44 -13.24 4.28
N GLY A 364 -22.44 -12.65 4.92
CA GLY A 364 -23.54 -13.35 5.54
C GLY A 364 -24.82 -13.28 4.73
N LEU A 365 -25.72 -14.22 4.97
CA LEU A 365 -27.03 -14.29 4.28
C LEU A 365 -27.94 -13.08 4.57
N THR A 366 -27.55 -12.20 5.51
CA THR A 366 -28.28 -10.97 5.87
C THR A 366 -27.43 -9.69 5.92
N LYS A 367 -26.09 -9.79 5.93
CA LYS A 367 -25.17 -8.64 6.04
C LYS A 367 -23.81 -8.94 5.41
N VAL A 368 -23.09 -7.91 4.98
CA VAL A 368 -21.69 -8.02 4.54
C VAL A 368 -20.83 -7.12 5.40
N GLU A 369 -19.76 -7.66 5.96
CA GLU A 369 -18.78 -6.95 6.79
C GLU A 369 -17.41 -6.94 6.10
N VAL A 370 -16.58 -5.96 6.43
CA VAL A 370 -15.22 -5.84 5.89
C VAL A 370 -14.21 -5.69 7.02
N THR A 371 -13.17 -6.51 6.95
CA THR A 371 -11.99 -6.44 7.81
C THR A 371 -10.76 -6.22 6.93
N ALA A 372 -9.70 -5.66 7.50
CA ALA A 372 -8.50 -5.32 6.76
C ALA A 372 -7.26 -5.79 7.53
N ASP A 373 -6.38 -6.47 6.84
CA ASP A 373 -5.03 -6.77 7.30
C ASP A 373 -4.05 -5.83 6.60
N VAL A 374 -3.11 -5.28 7.38
CA VAL A 374 -2.10 -4.33 6.91
C VAL A 374 -0.77 -5.02 6.81
N THR A 375 -0.13 -4.93 5.65
CA THR A 375 1.26 -5.33 5.47
C THR A 375 2.07 -4.11 5.05
N GLU A 376 3.19 -3.89 5.74
CA GLU A 376 4.16 -2.88 5.33
C GLU A 376 4.91 -3.37 4.09
N TRP A 377 5.24 -2.45 3.18
CA TRP A 377 5.73 -2.84 1.86
C TRP A 377 7.21 -3.23 1.82
N GLU A 378 8.07 -2.86 2.78
CA GLU A 378 9.52 -2.94 2.50
C GLU A 378 10.42 -3.82 3.38
N THR A 379 10.28 -3.95 4.70
CA THR A 379 11.03 -4.91 5.57
C THR A 379 10.70 -4.63 7.04
N PRO A 380 10.93 -5.58 7.97
CA PRO A 380 10.16 -5.65 9.20
C PRO A 380 10.68 -4.71 10.28
N ASP A 381 9.76 -4.02 10.93
CA ASP A 381 9.82 -3.87 12.38
C ASP A 381 8.58 -4.52 13.00
N LYS A 382 8.78 -5.15 14.16
CA LYS A 382 7.75 -5.88 14.91
C LYS A 382 6.59 -4.95 15.22
N VAL A 383 5.35 -5.41 14.98
CA VAL A 383 4.18 -4.85 15.66
C VAL A 383 4.41 -5.05 17.14
N THR A 384 4.80 -3.99 17.82
CA THR A 384 4.89 -4.00 19.27
C THR A 384 3.47 -3.70 19.72
N ILE A 385 2.74 -4.73 20.18
CA ILE A 385 1.59 -4.49 21.04
C ILE A 385 2.07 -3.52 22.11
N PRO A 386 1.42 -2.35 22.32
CA PRO A 386 1.86 -1.40 23.33
C PRO A 386 2.07 -2.14 24.63
N SER A 387 3.33 -2.20 25.04
CA SER A 387 3.72 -3.03 26.15
C SER A 387 4.71 -2.33 27.04
N VAL A 388 4.52 -2.56 28.33
CA VAL A 388 5.34 -2.00 29.39
C VAL A 388 5.83 -3.17 30.23
N ASP A 389 7.12 -3.21 30.51
CA ASP A 389 7.68 -4.20 31.44
C ASP A 389 7.38 -3.78 32.88
N ALA A 390 7.04 -4.75 33.74
CA ALA A 390 6.80 -4.54 35.16
C ALA A 390 7.54 -5.57 36.02
N ALA A 391 7.98 -5.15 37.20
CA ALA A 391 8.40 -6.07 38.24
C ALA A 391 7.21 -6.91 38.75
N ALA A 392 7.49 -8.10 39.29
CA ALA A 392 6.46 -9.04 39.77
C ALA A 392 5.85 -8.64 41.13
N ASN A 393 5.28 -7.44 41.21
CA ASN A 393 4.53 -6.96 42.37
C ASN A 393 3.37 -6.05 41.93
N THR A 394 2.36 -5.91 42.78
CA THR A 394 1.11 -5.20 42.47
C THR A 394 1.31 -3.72 42.15
N GLU A 395 2.22 -3.04 42.86
CA GLU A 395 2.49 -1.61 42.66
C GLU A 395 3.10 -1.35 41.27
N ALA A 396 4.10 -2.13 40.88
CA ALA A 396 4.74 -2.02 39.58
C ALA A 396 3.78 -2.33 38.43
N ILE A 397 2.90 -3.32 38.60
CA ILE A 397 1.89 -3.67 37.58
C ILE A 397 0.85 -2.55 37.45
N ASN A 398 0.40 -1.94 38.55
CA ASN A 398 -0.53 -0.79 38.50
C ASN A 398 0.10 0.43 37.83
N THR A 399 1.38 0.72 38.09
CA THR A 399 2.13 1.78 37.41
C THR A 399 2.21 1.51 35.90
N ALA A 400 2.56 0.28 35.50
CA ALA A 400 2.63 -0.10 34.10
C ALA A 400 1.27 0.03 33.38
N ILE A 401 0.16 -0.33 34.04
CA ILE A 401 -1.19 -0.10 33.51
C ILE A 401 -1.47 1.41 33.35
N GLY A 402 -1.00 2.26 34.27
CA GLY A 402 -1.11 3.71 34.18
C GLY A 402 -0.31 4.31 33.00
N GLU A 403 0.85 3.75 32.70
CA GLU A 403 1.63 4.11 31.51
C GLU A 403 0.89 3.70 30.23
N LEU A 404 0.36 2.47 30.19
CA LEU A 404 -0.50 2.01 29.08
C LEU A 404 -1.76 2.87 28.92
N ASN A 405 -2.35 3.36 30.02
CA ASN A 405 -3.47 4.31 29.99
C ASN A 405 -3.09 5.63 29.34
N THR A 406 -1.84 6.09 29.53
CA THR A 406 -1.34 7.30 28.86
C THR A 406 -1.11 7.01 27.38
N ILE A 407 -0.55 5.85 27.05
CA ILE A 407 -0.39 5.40 25.66
C ILE A 407 -1.75 5.25 24.97
N LYS A 408 -2.78 4.75 25.66
CA LYS A 408 -4.16 4.66 25.15
C LYS A 408 -4.76 6.04 24.85
N HIS A 409 -4.43 7.07 25.61
CA HIS A 409 -4.84 8.44 25.32
C HIS A 409 -4.38 8.87 23.93
N ASP A 410 -3.12 8.60 23.63
CA ASP A 410 -2.47 8.96 22.36
C ASP A 410 -2.83 7.96 21.23
N ASN A 411 -3.28 6.75 21.58
CA ASN A 411 -3.61 5.66 20.68
C ASN A 411 -5.03 5.12 20.91
N ILE A 412 -6.03 5.99 20.78
CA ILE A 412 -7.44 5.73 21.15
C ILE A 412 -8.06 4.49 20.47
N ASN A 413 -7.53 4.07 19.32
CA ASN A 413 -8.00 2.90 18.55
C ASN A 413 -7.31 1.58 18.94
N CYS A 414 -6.25 1.63 19.75
CA CYS A 414 -5.64 0.42 20.28
C CYS A 414 -6.53 -0.13 21.39
N ASN A 415 -6.92 -1.40 21.29
CA ASN A 415 -7.80 -2.08 22.24
C ASN A 415 -7.13 -3.27 22.92
N TYR A 416 -5.81 -3.43 22.74
CA TYR A 416 -5.06 -4.54 23.28
C TYR A 416 -3.66 -4.10 23.70
N PHE A 417 -3.35 -4.28 24.97
CA PHE A 417 -2.14 -3.81 25.62
C PHE A 417 -1.52 -4.94 26.43
N VAL A 418 -0.20 -4.93 26.63
CA VAL A 418 0.49 -6.01 27.35
C VAL A 418 1.34 -5.45 28.47
N VAL A 419 1.16 -5.96 29.69
CA VAL A 419 2.14 -5.79 30.75
C VAL A 419 3.03 -7.02 30.80
N ASN A 420 4.31 -6.85 30.51
CA ASN A 420 5.30 -7.93 30.52
C ASN A 420 5.91 -8.05 31.91
N ILE A 421 5.59 -9.13 32.62
CA ILE A 421 5.99 -9.30 34.03
C ILE A 421 7.26 -10.16 34.08
N ALA A 422 8.35 -9.55 34.55
CA ALA A 422 9.72 -10.08 34.38
C ALA A 422 10.02 -11.35 35.20
N ASP A 423 9.47 -11.46 36.41
CA ASP A 423 9.85 -12.47 37.41
C ASP A 423 8.66 -13.33 37.88
N THR A 424 8.96 -14.35 38.70
CA THR A 424 7.96 -15.22 39.31
C THR A 424 7.08 -14.46 40.30
N TYR A 425 5.78 -14.39 40.02
CA TYR A 425 4.80 -13.79 40.92
C TYR A 425 4.35 -14.82 41.99
N SER A 426 4.56 -14.49 43.26
CA SER A 426 4.32 -15.38 44.41
C SER A 426 2.83 -15.48 44.79
N ILE A 427 2.43 -16.59 45.42
CA ILE A 427 1.03 -16.89 45.81
C ILE A 427 0.39 -15.76 46.63
N GLY A 428 -0.70 -15.19 46.12
CA GLY A 428 -1.51 -14.14 46.75
C GLY A 428 -2.65 -13.64 45.84
N SER A 429 -3.42 -12.65 46.29
CA SER A 429 -4.40 -11.92 45.47
C SER A 429 -3.70 -10.77 44.73
N LEU A 430 -3.91 -10.64 43.43
CA LEU A 430 -3.43 -9.51 42.62
C LEU A 430 -4.49 -8.40 42.62
N GLU A 431 -4.27 -7.34 43.40
CA GLU A 431 -5.23 -6.24 43.60
C GLU A 431 -4.94 -5.05 42.68
N LEU A 432 -5.63 -4.98 41.54
CA LEU A 432 -5.42 -3.95 40.51
C LEU A 432 -6.42 -2.80 40.59
N SER A 433 -7.22 -2.72 41.66
CA SER A 433 -8.21 -1.65 41.85
C SER A 433 -7.60 -0.24 41.88
N GLY A 434 -6.29 -0.13 42.13
CA GLY A 434 -5.54 1.12 42.15
C GLY A 434 -4.96 1.58 40.81
N ALA A 435 -5.11 0.81 39.72
CA ALA A 435 -4.59 1.20 38.42
C ALA A 435 -5.34 2.40 37.82
N THR A 436 -4.60 3.33 37.22
CA THR A 436 -5.18 4.43 36.44
C THR A 436 -5.61 3.90 35.07
N VAL A 437 -6.92 3.91 34.78
CA VAL A 437 -7.50 3.28 33.58
C VAL A 437 -8.52 4.16 32.84
N GLY A 438 -8.51 5.49 33.09
CA GLY A 438 -9.54 6.41 32.63
C GLY A 438 -9.68 6.61 31.12
N ASN A 439 -8.66 6.29 30.32
CA ASN A 439 -8.67 6.44 28.86
C ASN A 439 -9.14 5.17 28.12
N PHE A 440 -9.25 4.04 28.82
CA PHE A 440 -9.73 2.79 28.24
C PHE A 440 -11.25 2.76 28.14
N VAL A 441 -11.76 2.20 27.05
CA VAL A 441 -13.19 2.08 26.73
C VAL A 441 -13.64 0.62 26.74
N SER A 442 -14.96 0.38 26.84
CA SER A 442 -15.52 -0.99 26.87
C SER A 442 -14.99 -1.82 25.70
N GLY A 443 -14.56 -3.04 26.01
CA GLY A 443 -13.91 -3.96 25.07
C GLY A 443 -12.39 -3.84 24.96
N ASP A 444 -11.77 -2.80 25.53
CA ASP A 444 -10.31 -2.71 25.64
C ASP A 444 -9.78 -3.81 26.56
N LYS A 445 -8.61 -4.34 26.22
CA LYS A 445 -7.98 -5.46 26.91
C LYS A 445 -6.56 -5.17 27.33
N ILE A 446 -6.21 -5.60 28.53
CA ILE A 446 -4.84 -5.61 29.02
C ILE A 446 -4.47 -7.06 29.34
N GLU A 447 -3.51 -7.61 28.61
CA GLU A 447 -2.88 -8.88 28.93
C GLU A 447 -1.78 -8.67 29.96
N LEU A 448 -1.89 -9.36 31.09
CA LEU A 448 -0.81 -9.54 32.04
C LEU A 448 -0.05 -10.80 31.63
N ASN A 449 1.11 -10.60 31.04
CA ASN A 449 1.95 -11.65 30.50
C ASN A 449 3.04 -12.04 31.51
N PHE A 450 2.88 -13.19 32.18
CA PHE A 450 3.84 -13.69 33.17
C PHE A 450 4.92 -14.54 32.49
N LYS A 451 6.18 -14.07 32.49
CA LYS A 451 7.29 -14.75 31.78
C LYS A 451 7.80 -16.03 32.46
N SER A 452 7.39 -16.31 33.70
CA SER A 452 7.74 -17.53 34.45
C SER A 452 6.52 -18.07 35.22
N SER A 453 6.58 -19.31 35.73
CA SER A 453 5.45 -19.97 36.40
C SER A 453 4.86 -19.10 37.51
N SER A 454 3.64 -18.60 37.32
CA SER A 454 2.91 -17.82 38.30
C SER A 454 1.76 -18.66 38.88
N THR A 455 1.54 -18.53 40.18
CA THR A 455 0.42 -19.17 40.90
C THR A 455 -0.42 -18.06 41.52
N THR A 456 -1.37 -17.51 40.78
CA THR A 456 -2.26 -16.44 41.29
C THR A 456 -3.58 -17.05 41.78
N GLY A 457 -3.93 -16.80 43.04
CA GLY A 457 -5.12 -17.37 43.68
C GLY A 457 -6.42 -16.61 43.34
N SER A 458 -6.30 -15.31 43.03
CA SER A 458 -7.39 -14.44 42.57
C SER A 458 -6.81 -13.16 41.95
N VAL A 459 -7.50 -12.59 40.96
CA VAL A 459 -7.18 -11.27 40.38
C VAL A 459 -8.39 -10.36 40.59
N THR A 460 -8.19 -9.27 41.32
CA THR A 460 -9.18 -8.21 41.48
C THR A 460 -8.88 -7.13 40.44
N ALA A 461 -9.74 -7.02 39.42
CA ALA A 461 -9.56 -6.08 38.32
C ALA A 461 -9.85 -4.62 38.73
N PRO A 462 -9.39 -3.62 37.94
CA PRO A 462 -9.79 -2.23 38.11
C PRO A 462 -11.31 -2.03 38.01
N GLY A 463 -11.84 -0.91 38.51
CA GLY A 463 -13.28 -0.63 38.50
C GLY A 463 -13.92 -0.68 37.11
N GLY A 464 -14.94 -1.51 36.94
CA GLY A 464 -15.61 -1.75 35.65
C GLY A 464 -14.74 -2.50 34.65
N TRP A 465 -13.85 -3.36 35.15
CA TRP A 465 -13.14 -4.35 34.37
C TRP A 465 -13.43 -5.74 34.94
N SER A 466 -13.39 -6.72 34.06
CA SER A 466 -13.43 -8.14 34.38
C SER A 466 -12.07 -8.78 34.08
N ALA A 467 -11.65 -9.74 34.90
CA ALA A 467 -10.45 -10.54 34.68
C ALA A 467 -10.84 -11.96 34.29
N THR A 468 -10.11 -12.57 33.35
CA THR A 468 -10.22 -14.01 33.08
C THR A 468 -9.88 -14.81 34.34
N SER A 469 -10.70 -15.80 34.71
CA SER A 469 -10.61 -16.53 35.98
C SER A 469 -9.29 -17.32 36.11
N ALA A 470 -8.43 -16.83 37.01
CA ALA A 470 -7.23 -17.38 37.67
C ALA A 470 -6.35 -18.44 36.96
N LEU A 471 -5.03 -18.16 36.93
CA LEU A 471 -3.98 -19.09 36.50
C LEU A 471 -3.66 -20.11 37.59
N VAL A 472 -3.97 -21.38 37.35
CA VAL A 472 -3.52 -22.47 38.21
C VAL A 472 -2.49 -23.32 37.46
N GLY A 473 -1.20 -23.16 37.82
CA GLY A 473 -0.23 -24.26 37.74
C GLY A 473 0.81 -24.29 36.61
N SER A 474 0.85 -23.34 35.68
CA SER A 474 2.00 -23.14 34.74
C SER A 474 1.81 -21.85 33.93
N VAL A 475 2.86 -21.36 33.26
CA VAL A 475 2.93 -20.13 32.43
C VAL A 475 1.57 -19.75 31.84
N GLY A 476 1.12 -18.52 32.06
CA GLY A 476 -0.08 -18.09 31.38
C GLY A 476 -0.39 -16.60 31.49
N LYS A 477 -1.54 -16.27 30.91
CA LYS A 477 -1.99 -14.92 30.60
C LYS A 477 -3.25 -14.64 31.39
N VAL A 478 -3.30 -13.50 32.07
CA VAL A 478 -4.56 -12.94 32.59
C VAL A 478 -4.97 -11.83 31.66
N ILE A 479 -6.19 -11.89 31.14
CA ILE A 479 -6.73 -10.80 30.33
C ILE A 479 -7.72 -10.01 31.19
N LEU A 480 -7.41 -8.75 31.41
CA LEU A 480 -8.36 -7.77 31.91
C LEU A 480 -9.14 -7.24 30.71
N THR A 481 -10.47 -7.21 30.80
CA THR A 481 -11.35 -6.63 29.77
C THR A 481 -12.18 -5.53 30.41
N LYS A 482 -12.21 -4.35 29.80
CA LYS A 482 -13.08 -3.26 30.24
C LYS A 482 -14.51 -3.64 29.94
N ASP A 483 -15.35 -3.64 30.97
CA ASP A 483 -16.79 -3.92 30.86
C ASP A 483 -17.52 -2.87 30.00
#